data_AF-A0AA39TY79-F1
#
_entry.id   AF-A0AA39TY79-F1
#
_cell.length_a   1.000
_cell.length_b   1.000
_cell.length_c   1.000
_cell.angle_alpha   90.00
_cell.angle_beta   90.00
_cell.angle_gamma   90.00
#
_symmetry.space_group_name_H-M   'P 1'
#
loop_
_entity.id
_entity.type
_entity.pdbx_description
1 polymer ?
#
loop_
_entity_poly.entity_id
_entity_poly.type
_entity_poly.pdbx_seq_one_letter_code
_entity_poly.pdbx_strand_id
1 'polypeptide(L)'
;MQSMVTDLLEKEKEALISDKPIAGMSIGVTELIMEGVCLDHEQVRLTLLEKRESDPKYRTEAEEQCIQATRTNLSNDTVEWLHLLAQFFPSTCASIPSVDVEHPEKCRLPLPSCLPKSTCIRYGMEALFDIEYSLHVGQAHDILAEIRELIIAQSYNTCILDKLDAMHRYNLVRRCLITLGLSPLDSDLHELTVAHMTAKNAAQSRGIGDSMRPNAWLWGALKPEGLDASAEEEWIMEVKRVKWMHDHADLDRWTEEVELLEEERQRVEVSHRRTADAWVQMAKCSDIQTGAAAYAYKVSDVYVKLANDCIERWNKALKKIEGNREQEKREEEELE
;
A
#
# COMPACT_ATOMS: atom_id res chain seq x y z
N MET A 1 3.81 9.40 -16.16
CA MET A 1 3.08 9.47 -17.46
C MET A 1 3.61 10.51 -18.46
N GLN A 2 3.43 11.84 -18.29
CA GLN A 2 3.76 12.83 -19.36
C GLN A 2 5.22 12.80 -19.83
N SER A 3 6.21 12.67 -18.93
CA SER A 3 7.64 12.67 -19.30
C SER A 3 8.09 11.39 -20.03
N MET A 4 7.59 10.22 -19.62
CA MET A 4 7.91 8.95 -20.27
C MET A 4 7.16 8.79 -21.59
N VAL A 5 5.93 9.31 -21.66
CA VAL A 5 5.17 9.40 -22.91
C VAL A 5 5.87 10.33 -23.89
N THR A 6 6.41 11.47 -23.47
CA THR A 6 7.21 12.34 -24.35
C THR A 6 8.49 11.67 -24.81
N ASP A 7 9.19 10.95 -23.94
CA ASP A 7 10.44 10.26 -24.28
C ASP A 7 10.20 9.06 -25.23
N LEU A 8 9.08 8.34 -25.05
CA LEU A 8 8.65 7.28 -25.96
C LEU A 8 8.16 7.84 -27.30
N LEU A 9 7.40 8.94 -27.30
CA LEU A 9 7.00 9.65 -28.51
C LEU A 9 8.20 10.24 -29.28
N GLU A 10 9.25 10.68 -28.57
CA GLU A 10 10.51 11.13 -29.18
C GLU A 10 11.31 9.95 -29.75
N LYS A 11 11.42 8.83 -29.02
CA LYS A 11 12.02 7.59 -29.53
C LYS A 11 11.24 6.99 -30.70
N GLU A 12 9.91 7.10 -30.72
CA GLU A 12 9.06 6.65 -31.83
C GLU A 12 9.24 7.54 -33.06
N LYS A 13 9.36 8.87 -32.89
CA LYS A 13 9.77 9.80 -33.96
C LYS A 13 11.14 9.45 -34.54
N GLU A 14 12.05 8.87 -33.76
CA GLU A 14 13.39 8.46 -34.19
C GLU A 14 13.43 7.05 -34.80
N ALA A 15 12.65 6.09 -34.29
CA ALA A 15 12.71 4.68 -34.68
C ALA A 15 11.83 4.30 -35.89
N LEU A 16 10.77 5.06 -36.19
CA LEU A 16 9.79 4.76 -37.25
C LEU A 16 9.90 5.62 -38.51
N ILE A 17 11.06 6.27 -38.76
CA ILE A 17 11.34 7.01 -40.02
C ILE A 17 11.28 6.09 -41.27
N SER A 18 11.10 4.78 -41.13
CA SER A 18 10.88 3.87 -42.25
C SER A 18 9.41 3.70 -42.67
N ASP A 19 8.42 4.07 -41.88
CA ASP A 19 7.02 4.00 -42.30
C ASP A 19 6.32 5.34 -42.10
N LYS A 20 5.97 5.96 -43.22
CA LYS A 20 5.26 7.24 -43.23
C LYS A 20 3.98 7.10 -42.40
N PRO A 21 3.59 8.11 -41.61
CA PRO A 21 2.22 8.17 -41.10
C PRO A 21 1.29 7.98 -42.31
N ILE A 22 0.39 6.99 -42.23
CA ILE A 22 -0.61 6.74 -43.26
C ILE A 22 -1.34 8.08 -43.45
N ALA A 23 -1.23 8.64 -44.66
CA ALA A 23 -1.60 10.01 -44.93
C ALA A 23 -3.05 10.29 -44.51
N GLY A 24 -3.24 11.11 -43.46
CA GLY A 24 -4.53 11.58 -42.99
C GLY A 24 -4.92 11.21 -41.56
N MET A 25 -4.16 10.36 -40.85
CA MET A 25 -4.45 10.03 -39.44
C MET A 25 -3.62 10.89 -38.47
N SER A 26 -4.27 11.42 -37.44
CA SER A 26 -3.67 12.32 -36.43
C SER A 26 -2.99 11.58 -35.26
N ILE A 27 -3.24 10.28 -35.10
CA ILE A 27 -2.87 9.48 -33.92
C ILE A 27 -1.79 8.44 -34.29
N GLY A 28 -0.81 8.26 -33.41
CA GLY A 28 0.24 7.24 -33.53
C GLY A 28 -0.20 5.86 -33.03
N VAL A 29 0.58 4.81 -33.33
CA VAL A 29 0.27 3.44 -32.89
C VAL A 29 0.43 3.28 -31.38
N THR A 30 1.42 3.94 -30.78
CA THR A 30 1.57 4.00 -29.30
C THR A 30 0.39 4.68 -28.62
N GLU A 31 -0.11 5.76 -29.20
CA GLU A 31 -1.25 6.52 -28.67
C GLU A 31 -2.53 5.68 -28.74
N LEU A 32 -2.74 4.93 -29.83
CA LEU A 32 -3.84 3.97 -29.94
C LEU A 32 -3.80 2.90 -28.84
N ILE A 33 -2.62 2.34 -28.53
CA ILE A 33 -2.50 1.34 -27.46
C ILE A 33 -2.72 1.98 -26.09
N MET A 34 -2.20 3.19 -25.88
CA MET A 34 -2.40 3.93 -24.63
C MET A 34 -3.88 4.19 -24.37
N GLU A 35 -4.64 4.63 -25.38
CA GLU A 35 -6.09 4.80 -25.28
C GLU A 35 -6.79 3.49 -24.88
N GLY A 36 -6.41 2.38 -25.52
CA GLY A 36 -6.96 1.06 -25.20
C GLY A 36 -6.67 0.61 -23.76
N VAL A 37 -5.45 0.85 -23.26
CA VAL A 37 -5.09 0.55 -21.87
C VAL A 37 -5.82 1.47 -20.88
N CYS A 38 -6.02 2.75 -21.21
CA CYS A 38 -6.82 3.66 -20.41
C CYS A 38 -8.28 3.18 -20.30
N LEU A 39 -8.86 2.68 -21.40
CA LEU A 39 -10.18 2.06 -21.38
C LEU A 39 -10.23 0.84 -20.46
N ASP A 40 -9.23 -0.05 -20.49
CA ASP A 40 -9.15 -1.22 -19.61
C ASP A 40 -9.13 -0.82 -18.12
N HIS A 41 -8.40 0.26 -17.78
CA HIS A 41 -8.42 0.82 -16.43
C HIS A 41 -9.80 1.37 -16.03
N GLU A 42 -10.49 2.05 -16.94
CA GLU A 42 -11.85 2.55 -16.70
C GLU A 42 -12.85 1.39 -16.50
N GLN A 43 -12.71 0.29 -17.23
CA GLN A 43 -13.52 -0.93 -17.03
C GLN A 43 -13.32 -1.51 -15.62
N VAL A 44 -12.07 -1.58 -15.14
CA VAL A 44 -11.78 -2.06 -13.78
C VAL A 44 -12.33 -1.11 -12.72
N ARG A 45 -12.16 0.21 -12.90
CA ARG A 45 -12.70 1.23 -12.00
C ARG A 45 -14.21 1.10 -11.85
N LEU A 46 -14.94 0.98 -12.96
CA LEU A 46 -16.39 0.75 -12.96
C LEU A 46 -16.79 -0.55 -12.26
N THR A 47 -16.05 -1.64 -12.50
CA THR A 47 -16.29 -2.93 -11.84
C THR A 47 -16.15 -2.82 -10.32
N LEU A 48 -15.22 -2.01 -9.83
CA LEU A 48 -15.03 -1.77 -8.40
C LEU A 48 -16.14 -0.89 -7.82
N LEU A 49 -16.54 0.16 -8.54
CA LEU A 49 -17.67 1.02 -8.16
C LEU A 49 -18.98 0.22 -8.08
N GLU A 50 -19.21 -0.72 -8.99
CA GLU A 50 -20.38 -1.59 -8.98
C GLU A 50 -20.37 -2.56 -7.77
N LYS A 51 -19.19 -3.10 -7.43
CA LYS A 51 -19.01 -4.00 -6.28
C LYS A 51 -19.10 -3.29 -4.92
N ARG A 52 -19.12 -1.95 -4.90
CA ARG A 52 -19.31 -1.17 -3.68
C ARG A 52 -20.68 -1.49 -3.06
N GLU A 53 -20.78 -1.35 -1.74
CA GLU A 53 -21.97 -1.65 -0.94
C GLU A 53 -23.24 -1.11 -1.62
N SER A 54 -24.10 -2.04 -2.07
CA SER A 54 -25.33 -1.70 -2.80
C SER A 54 -26.47 -1.23 -1.88
N ASP A 55 -26.20 -1.12 -0.58
CA ASP A 55 -27.17 -0.63 0.39
C ASP A 55 -27.51 0.84 0.05
N PRO A 56 -28.80 1.17 -0.18
CA PRO A 56 -29.24 2.52 -0.53
C PRO A 56 -28.92 3.56 0.56
N LYS A 57 -28.51 3.14 1.76
CA LYS A 57 -27.98 4.01 2.80
C LYS A 57 -26.61 4.63 2.43
N TYR A 58 -25.81 3.92 1.64
CA TYR A 58 -24.44 4.31 1.28
C TYR A 58 -24.26 4.59 -0.21
N ARG A 59 -25.22 4.19 -1.05
CA ARG A 59 -25.27 4.49 -2.49
C ARG A 59 -26.31 5.56 -2.76
N THR A 60 -25.86 6.76 -3.08
CA THR A 60 -26.72 7.90 -3.39
C THR A 60 -27.21 7.85 -4.83
N GLU A 61 -28.37 8.45 -5.11
CA GLU A 61 -28.89 8.60 -6.48
C GLU A 61 -27.90 9.35 -7.39
N ALA A 62 -27.17 10.32 -6.83
CA ALA A 62 -26.12 11.05 -7.54
C ALA A 62 -24.93 10.15 -7.94
N GLU A 63 -24.50 9.23 -7.06
CA GLU A 63 -23.46 8.26 -7.39
C GLU A 63 -23.93 7.28 -8.48
N GLU A 64 -25.19 6.85 -8.45
CA GLU A 64 -25.75 5.98 -9.48
C GLU A 64 -25.85 6.67 -10.85
N GLN A 65 -26.26 7.94 -10.88
CA GLN A 65 -26.22 8.76 -12.09
C GLN A 65 -24.78 8.95 -12.61
N CYS A 66 -23.80 9.13 -11.71
CA CYS A 66 -22.40 9.24 -12.08
C CYS A 66 -21.84 7.94 -12.67
N ILE A 67 -22.18 6.79 -12.09
CA ILE A 67 -21.81 5.47 -12.63
C ILE A 67 -22.42 5.29 -14.02
N GLN A 68 -23.70 5.62 -14.20
CA GLN A 68 -24.36 5.50 -15.50
C GLN A 68 -23.75 6.43 -16.55
N ALA A 69 -23.43 7.68 -16.18
CA ALA A 69 -22.74 8.62 -17.07
C ALA A 69 -21.34 8.10 -17.48
N THR A 70 -20.64 7.48 -16.54
CA THR A 70 -19.32 6.87 -16.80
C THR A 70 -19.45 5.67 -17.74
N ARG A 71 -20.48 4.82 -17.58
CA ARG A 71 -20.79 3.73 -18.53
C ARG A 71 -21.09 4.26 -19.94
N THR A 72 -21.89 5.32 -20.06
CA THR A 72 -22.19 5.88 -21.39
C THR A 72 -20.95 6.42 -22.08
N ASN A 73 -20.05 7.08 -21.34
CA ASN A 73 -18.80 7.57 -21.90
C ASN A 73 -17.89 6.41 -22.31
N LEU A 74 -17.69 5.43 -21.42
CA LEU A 74 -16.88 4.25 -21.71
C LEU A 74 -17.38 3.49 -22.95
N SER A 75 -18.70 3.35 -23.10
CA SER A 75 -19.29 2.70 -24.28
C SER A 75 -18.98 3.47 -25.56
N ASN A 76 -19.09 4.80 -25.56
CA ASN A 76 -18.78 5.61 -26.73
C ASN A 76 -17.29 5.55 -27.07
N ASP A 77 -16.44 5.76 -26.09
CA ASP A 77 -14.99 5.76 -26.25
C ASP A 77 -14.49 4.39 -26.73
N THR A 78 -15.08 3.29 -26.21
CA THR A 78 -14.76 1.92 -26.67
C THR A 78 -15.13 1.72 -28.14
N VAL A 79 -16.30 2.21 -28.58
CA VAL A 79 -16.72 2.09 -29.99
C VAL A 79 -15.80 2.90 -30.90
N GLU A 80 -15.47 4.14 -30.50
CA GLU A 80 -14.54 5.00 -31.24
C GLU A 80 -13.16 4.36 -31.36
N TRP A 81 -12.62 3.85 -30.24
CA TRP A 81 -11.34 3.18 -30.22
C TRP A 81 -11.32 1.90 -31.07
N LEU A 82 -12.38 1.06 -31.03
CA LEU A 82 -12.49 -0.12 -31.88
C LEU A 82 -12.52 0.25 -33.38
N HIS A 83 -13.14 1.38 -33.73
CA HIS A 83 -13.12 1.89 -35.10
C HIS A 83 -11.72 2.36 -35.53
N LEU A 84 -10.95 2.99 -34.64
CA LEU A 84 -9.56 3.36 -34.90
C LEU A 84 -8.69 2.11 -35.05
N LEU A 85 -8.84 1.13 -34.15
CA LEU A 85 -8.11 -0.13 -34.21
C LEU A 85 -8.34 -0.86 -35.53
N ALA A 86 -9.58 -0.89 -36.02
CA ALA A 86 -9.94 -1.48 -37.31
C ALA A 86 -9.27 -0.78 -38.51
N GLN A 87 -8.98 0.52 -38.40
CA GLN A 87 -8.30 1.28 -39.45
C GLN A 87 -6.80 0.94 -39.51
N PHE A 88 -6.15 0.79 -38.35
CA PHE A 88 -4.73 0.39 -38.26
C PHE A 88 -4.52 -1.10 -38.54
N PHE A 89 -5.45 -1.95 -38.09
CA PHE A 89 -5.37 -3.40 -38.20
C PHE A 89 -6.67 -3.98 -38.78
N PRO A 90 -6.91 -3.89 -40.10
CA PRO A 90 -8.16 -4.34 -40.73
C PRO A 90 -8.50 -5.83 -40.50
N SER A 91 -7.48 -6.66 -40.25
CA SER A 91 -7.65 -8.07 -39.94
C SER A 91 -8.39 -8.33 -38.62
N THR A 92 -8.47 -7.33 -37.73
CA THR A 92 -9.21 -7.39 -36.46
C THR A 92 -10.72 -7.24 -36.61
N CYS A 93 -11.20 -6.73 -37.76
CA CYS A 93 -12.62 -6.44 -38.00
C CYS A 93 -13.54 -7.66 -37.79
N ALA A 94 -13.05 -8.86 -38.07
CA ALA A 94 -13.83 -10.09 -37.91
C ALA A 94 -14.03 -10.53 -36.44
N SER A 95 -13.26 -9.95 -35.51
CA SER A 95 -13.27 -10.29 -34.08
C SER A 95 -13.64 -9.12 -33.18
N ILE A 96 -14.11 -8.00 -33.73
CA ILE A 96 -14.52 -6.85 -32.93
C ILE A 96 -15.67 -7.29 -32.02
N PRO A 97 -15.51 -7.17 -30.68
CA PRO A 97 -16.57 -7.50 -29.75
C PRO A 97 -17.74 -6.52 -29.94
N SER A 98 -18.97 -7.04 -29.85
CA SER A 98 -20.13 -6.17 -29.70
C SER A 98 -20.08 -5.52 -28.33
N VAL A 99 -20.05 -4.18 -28.28
CA VAL A 99 -20.09 -3.44 -27.02
C VAL A 99 -21.51 -3.49 -26.46
N ASP A 100 -21.66 -3.98 -25.24
CA ASP A 100 -22.92 -3.89 -24.49
C ASP A 100 -23.03 -2.49 -23.86
N VAL A 101 -24.08 -1.75 -24.22
CA VAL A 101 -24.31 -0.38 -23.75
C VAL A 101 -24.61 -0.35 -22.24
N GLU A 102 -25.20 -1.43 -21.70
CA GLU A 102 -25.56 -1.51 -20.28
C GLU A 102 -24.38 -1.92 -19.41
N HIS A 103 -23.45 -2.73 -19.92
CA HIS A 103 -22.27 -3.20 -19.20
C HIS A 103 -20.99 -3.13 -20.04
N PRO A 104 -20.55 -1.92 -20.44
CA PRO A 104 -19.34 -1.73 -21.23
C PRO A 104 -18.07 -2.23 -20.51
N GLU A 105 -18.08 -2.31 -19.18
CA GLU A 105 -17.01 -2.89 -18.35
C GLU A 105 -16.76 -4.39 -18.57
N LYS A 106 -17.70 -5.11 -19.21
CA LYS A 106 -17.56 -6.54 -19.53
C LYS A 106 -17.02 -6.78 -20.94
N CYS A 107 -16.88 -5.72 -21.74
CA CYS A 107 -16.36 -5.82 -23.10
C CYS A 107 -14.88 -6.20 -23.07
N ARG A 108 -14.49 -7.29 -23.74
CA ARG A 108 -13.08 -7.69 -23.82
C ARG A 108 -12.36 -6.90 -24.89
N LEU A 109 -11.54 -5.94 -24.49
CA LEU A 109 -10.75 -5.14 -25.41
C LEU A 109 -9.69 -6.02 -26.11
N PRO A 110 -9.57 -5.98 -27.45
CA PRO A 110 -8.54 -6.69 -28.22
C PRO A 110 -7.12 -6.08 -28.06
N LEU A 111 -6.67 -5.91 -26.81
CA LEU A 111 -5.29 -5.56 -26.48
C LEU A 111 -4.37 -6.79 -26.64
N PRO A 112 -3.09 -6.61 -27.00
CA PRO A 112 -2.14 -7.72 -27.10
C PRO A 112 -2.02 -8.57 -25.81
N SER A 113 -2.13 -7.96 -24.63
CA SER A 113 -2.17 -8.66 -23.34
C SER A 113 -3.44 -9.50 -23.09
N CYS A 114 -4.56 -9.14 -23.73
CA CYS A 114 -5.85 -9.83 -23.59
C CYS A 114 -6.09 -10.91 -24.66
N LEU A 115 -5.23 -10.97 -25.68
CA LEU A 115 -5.35 -11.87 -26.82
C LEU A 115 -4.31 -12.99 -26.77
N PRO A 116 -4.64 -14.21 -27.22
CA PRO A 116 -3.65 -15.26 -27.41
C PRO A 116 -2.59 -14.84 -28.44
N LYS A 117 -1.31 -15.18 -28.20
CA LYS A 117 -0.19 -14.85 -29.11
C LYS A 117 -0.45 -15.25 -30.56
N SER A 118 -1.07 -16.41 -30.80
CA SER A 118 -1.46 -16.88 -32.14
C SER A 118 -2.46 -15.99 -32.88
N THR A 119 -3.30 -15.28 -32.12
CA THR A 119 -4.30 -14.36 -32.65
C THR A 119 -3.67 -13.01 -32.99
N CYS A 120 -2.76 -12.52 -32.14
CA CYS A 120 -2.03 -11.28 -32.40
C CYS A 120 -1.13 -11.38 -33.64
N ILE A 121 -0.45 -12.51 -33.84
CA ILE A 121 0.34 -12.80 -35.06
C ILE A 121 -0.56 -12.70 -36.30
N ARG A 122 -1.75 -13.29 -36.24
CA ARG A 122 -2.72 -13.27 -37.34
C ARG A 122 -3.21 -11.85 -37.67
N TYR A 123 -3.29 -10.99 -36.67
CA TYR A 123 -3.70 -9.60 -36.83
C TYR A 123 -2.54 -8.65 -37.15
N GLY A 124 -1.30 -9.14 -37.19
CA GLY A 124 -0.12 -8.30 -37.45
C GLY A 124 0.25 -7.39 -36.28
N MET A 125 -0.14 -7.75 -35.06
CA MET A 125 0.05 -6.95 -33.84
C MET A 125 1.35 -7.29 -33.08
N GLU A 126 2.31 -7.94 -33.75
CA GLU A 126 3.54 -8.42 -33.10
C GLU A 126 4.37 -7.29 -32.51
N ALA A 127 4.51 -6.18 -33.24
CA ALA A 127 5.25 -5.01 -32.76
C ALA A 127 4.56 -4.28 -31.59
N LEU A 128 3.26 -4.54 -31.36
CA LEU A 128 2.50 -3.91 -30.27
C LEU A 128 2.82 -4.53 -28.90
N PHE A 129 3.32 -5.76 -28.87
CA PHE A 129 3.65 -6.44 -27.61
C PHE A 129 4.71 -5.67 -26.82
N ASP A 130 5.78 -5.24 -27.48
CA ASP A 130 6.89 -4.53 -26.83
C ASP A 130 6.46 -3.12 -26.37
N ILE A 131 5.61 -2.47 -27.17
CA ILE A 131 5.02 -1.15 -26.86
C ILE A 131 4.10 -1.28 -25.63
N GLU A 132 3.17 -2.23 -25.66
CA GLU A 132 2.23 -2.44 -24.55
C GLU A 132 2.97 -2.87 -23.28
N TYR A 133 3.98 -3.74 -23.40
CA TYR A 133 4.82 -4.15 -22.27
C TYR A 133 5.48 -2.93 -21.62
N SER A 134 6.12 -2.08 -22.41
CA SER A 134 6.80 -0.87 -21.91
C SER A 134 5.82 0.10 -21.25
N LEU A 135 4.62 0.27 -21.81
CA LEU A 135 3.56 1.09 -21.23
C LEU A 135 3.10 0.54 -19.86
N HIS A 136 2.86 -0.77 -19.77
CA HIS A 136 2.45 -1.41 -18.52
C HIS A 136 3.53 -1.33 -17.43
N VAL A 137 4.82 -1.42 -17.78
CA VAL A 137 5.90 -1.25 -16.80
C VAL A 137 5.86 0.16 -16.20
N GLY A 138 5.80 1.20 -17.06
CA GLY A 138 5.66 2.58 -16.58
C GLY A 138 4.42 2.81 -15.72
N GLN A 139 3.29 2.23 -16.11
CA GLN A 139 2.05 2.29 -15.32
C GLN A 139 2.19 1.60 -13.97
N ALA A 140 2.85 0.43 -13.91
CA ALA A 140 3.09 -0.26 -12.66
C ALA A 140 3.88 0.63 -11.69
N HIS A 141 4.93 1.30 -12.17
CA HIS A 141 5.71 2.24 -11.36
C HIS A 141 4.90 3.48 -10.93
N ASP A 142 4.13 4.08 -11.85
CA ASP A 142 3.28 5.24 -11.55
C ASP A 142 2.21 4.89 -10.48
N ILE A 143 1.55 3.73 -10.60
CA ILE A 143 0.55 3.27 -9.63
C ILE A 143 1.21 2.97 -8.27
N LEU A 144 2.40 2.37 -8.25
CA LEU A 144 3.13 2.13 -7.00
C LEU A 144 3.51 3.45 -6.30
N ALA A 145 3.86 4.49 -7.07
CA ALA A 145 4.08 5.83 -6.52
C ALA A 145 2.79 6.42 -5.93
N GLU A 146 1.68 6.33 -6.67
CA GLU A 146 0.34 6.75 -6.19
C GLU A 146 -0.03 6.05 -4.87
N ILE A 147 0.15 4.72 -4.80
CA ILE A 147 -0.15 3.95 -3.58
C ILE A 147 0.69 4.44 -2.40
N ARG A 148 1.98 4.72 -2.61
CA ARG A 148 2.84 5.25 -1.55
C ARG A 148 2.38 6.62 -1.08
N GLU A 149 1.99 7.50 -1.99
CA GLU A 149 1.44 8.81 -1.64
C GLU A 149 0.14 8.66 -0.83
N LEU A 150 -0.78 7.80 -1.27
CA LEU A 150 -2.02 7.51 -0.54
C LEU A 150 -1.75 6.93 0.86
N ILE A 151 -0.68 6.15 1.02
CA ILE A 151 -0.29 5.59 2.31
C ILE A 151 0.36 6.67 3.20
N ILE A 152 1.27 7.48 2.67
CA ILE A 152 1.96 8.57 3.41
C ILE A 152 1.00 9.67 3.81
N ALA A 153 0.04 10.01 2.94
CA ALA A 153 -1.01 11.00 3.17
C ALA A 153 -2.04 10.56 4.23
N GLN A 154 -1.60 9.77 5.23
CA GLN A 154 -2.33 9.22 6.38
C GLN A 154 -2.93 10.30 7.32
N SER A 155 -3.25 11.49 6.82
CA SER A 155 -4.01 12.53 7.50
C SER A 155 -5.50 12.46 7.13
N TYR A 156 -6.19 11.59 7.85
CA TYR A 156 -7.61 11.70 8.23
C TYR A 156 -8.74 11.52 7.20
N ASN A 157 -8.55 11.52 5.86
CA ASN A 157 -9.70 11.38 4.94
C ASN A 157 -9.46 10.67 3.58
N THR A 158 -8.25 10.24 3.22
CA THR A 158 -8.05 9.46 1.98
C THR A 158 -8.72 8.10 2.12
N CYS A 159 -9.67 7.80 1.22
CA CYS A 159 -10.61 6.71 1.42
C CYS A 159 -9.88 5.37 1.32
N ILE A 160 -10.22 4.41 2.20
CA ILE A 160 -9.76 3.01 2.06
C ILE A 160 -10.03 2.49 0.64
N LEU A 161 -11.09 3.00 0.01
CA LEU A 161 -11.48 2.68 -1.35
C LEU A 161 -10.44 3.13 -2.39
N ASP A 162 -9.82 4.31 -2.25
CA ASP A 162 -8.83 4.81 -3.21
C ASP A 162 -7.58 3.93 -3.21
N LYS A 163 -7.19 3.44 -2.02
CA LYS A 163 -6.08 2.49 -1.86
C LYS A 163 -6.39 1.13 -2.49
N LEU A 164 -7.62 0.64 -2.31
CA LEU A 164 -8.06 -0.62 -2.91
C LEU A 164 -8.16 -0.51 -4.43
N ASP A 165 -8.64 0.62 -4.95
CA ASP A 165 -8.69 0.89 -6.39
C ASP A 165 -7.30 0.86 -7.02
N ALA A 166 -6.36 1.61 -6.46
CA ALA A 166 -4.98 1.63 -6.93
C ALA A 166 -4.33 0.25 -6.86
N MET A 167 -4.56 -0.52 -5.78
CA MET A 167 -4.12 -1.92 -5.67
C MET A 167 -4.66 -2.80 -6.80
N HIS A 168 -5.96 -2.70 -7.10
CA HIS A 168 -6.60 -3.50 -8.12
C HIS A 168 -6.10 -3.16 -9.53
N ARG A 169 -5.90 -1.86 -9.82
CA ARG A 169 -5.26 -1.41 -11.07
C ARG A 169 -3.84 -1.98 -11.20
N TYR A 170 -3.03 -1.88 -10.15
CA TYR A 170 -1.69 -2.44 -10.16
C TYR A 170 -1.69 -3.96 -10.44
N ASN A 171 -2.55 -4.72 -9.75
CA ASN A 171 -2.64 -6.17 -9.94
C ASN A 171 -3.22 -6.55 -11.32
N LEU A 172 -4.00 -5.69 -11.97
CA LEU A 172 -4.39 -5.85 -13.37
C LEU A 172 -3.17 -5.72 -14.28
N VAL A 173 -2.48 -4.57 -14.20
CA VAL A 173 -1.27 -4.28 -14.99
C VAL A 173 -0.23 -5.39 -14.84
N ARG A 174 0.00 -5.88 -13.61
CA ARG A 174 0.90 -7.01 -13.35
C ARG A 174 0.50 -8.29 -14.08
N ARG A 175 -0.81 -8.61 -14.15
CA ARG A 175 -1.30 -9.78 -14.91
C ARG A 175 -1.10 -9.61 -16.41
N CYS A 176 -1.29 -8.39 -16.92
CA CYS A 176 -1.00 -8.07 -18.32
C CYS A 176 0.49 -8.26 -18.62
N LEU A 177 1.38 -7.73 -17.77
CA LEU A 177 2.83 -7.92 -17.88
C LEU A 177 3.25 -9.40 -17.90
N ILE A 178 2.68 -10.23 -17.00
CA ILE A 178 2.96 -11.67 -16.98
C ILE A 178 2.53 -12.33 -18.30
N THR A 179 1.42 -11.91 -18.88
CA THR A 179 0.92 -12.45 -20.16
C THR A 179 1.82 -12.04 -21.33
N LEU A 180 2.33 -10.80 -21.30
CA LEU A 180 3.23 -10.25 -22.31
C LEU A 180 4.65 -10.86 -22.23
N GLY A 181 5.10 -11.29 -21.04
CA GLY A 181 6.36 -12.03 -20.89
C GLY A 181 7.11 -11.84 -19.58
N LEU A 182 6.57 -11.08 -18.61
CA LEU A 182 7.19 -10.90 -17.30
C LEU A 182 7.21 -12.23 -16.53
N SER A 183 8.30 -12.48 -15.80
CA SER A 183 8.39 -13.61 -14.89
C SER A 183 7.33 -13.47 -13.78
N PRO A 184 6.54 -14.51 -13.46
CA PRO A 184 5.62 -14.48 -12.32
C PRO A 184 6.31 -14.25 -10.97
N LEU A 185 7.62 -14.57 -10.89
CA LEU A 185 8.48 -14.43 -9.72
C LEU A 185 9.46 -13.26 -9.88
N ASP A 186 9.03 -12.19 -10.54
CA ASP A 186 9.83 -10.98 -10.68
C ASP A 186 10.22 -10.37 -9.33
N SER A 187 11.47 -9.89 -9.22
CA SER A 187 12.03 -9.33 -7.98
C SER A 187 11.56 -7.91 -7.69
N ASP A 188 11.04 -7.19 -8.67
CA ASP A 188 10.71 -5.77 -8.53
C ASP A 188 9.19 -5.56 -8.51
N LEU A 189 8.44 -6.33 -9.31
CA LEU A 189 6.98 -6.25 -9.41
C LEU A 189 6.29 -7.46 -8.78
N HIS A 190 6.06 -7.39 -7.47
CA HIS A 190 5.35 -8.42 -6.70
C HIS A 190 3.84 -8.18 -6.64
N GLU A 191 3.05 -9.20 -6.29
CA GLU A 191 1.62 -9.01 -6.07
C GLU A 191 1.34 -8.11 -4.84
N LEU A 192 0.39 -7.18 -4.98
CA LEU A 192 -0.05 -6.34 -3.87
C LEU A 192 -1.25 -6.97 -3.16
N THR A 193 -1.16 -7.02 -1.84
CA THR A 193 -2.24 -7.45 -0.96
C THR A 193 -2.67 -6.31 -0.04
N VAL A 194 -3.84 -6.45 0.58
CA VAL A 194 -4.37 -5.44 1.53
C VAL A 194 -3.42 -5.20 2.71
N ALA A 195 -2.64 -6.20 3.12
CA ALA A 195 -1.64 -6.07 4.18
C ALA A 195 -0.52 -5.08 3.81
N HIS A 196 -0.24 -4.88 2.52
CA HIS A 196 0.78 -3.94 2.05
C HIS A 196 0.29 -2.48 2.07
N MET A 197 -1.02 -2.25 2.21
CA MET A 197 -1.65 -0.92 2.13
C MET A 197 -1.66 -0.16 3.47
N THR A 198 -1.18 -0.79 4.53
CA THR A 198 -1.07 -0.18 5.86
C THR A 198 0.36 0.26 6.11
N ALA A 199 0.62 1.57 6.21
CA ALA A 199 1.84 2.05 6.85
C ALA A 199 1.65 2.13 8.36
N LYS A 200 2.77 1.96 9.07
CA LYS A 200 2.88 2.30 10.48
C LYS A 200 2.62 3.80 10.61
N ASN A 201 1.49 4.15 11.23
CA ASN A 201 1.14 5.55 11.43
C ASN A 201 2.14 6.19 12.41
N ALA A 202 2.99 7.08 11.92
CA ALA A 202 4.01 7.75 12.73
C ALA A 202 3.40 8.68 13.81
N ALA A 203 2.16 9.14 13.62
CA ALA A 203 1.45 10.04 14.52
C ALA A 203 0.58 9.31 15.57
N GLN A 204 0.24 8.04 15.35
CA GLN A 204 -0.44 7.24 16.37
C GLN A 204 0.56 6.61 17.33
N SER A 205 0.13 6.43 18.59
CA SER A 205 0.88 5.59 19.53
C SER A 205 0.97 4.19 18.94
N ARG A 206 2.19 3.69 18.79
CA ARG A 206 2.43 2.34 18.28
C ARG A 206 1.82 1.31 19.22
N GLY A 207 1.24 0.27 18.65
CA GLY A 207 0.77 -0.89 19.39
C GLY A 207 1.95 -1.80 19.75
N ILE A 208 1.75 -2.61 20.80
CA ILE A 208 2.69 -3.68 21.16
C ILE A 208 2.82 -4.64 19.96
N GLY A 209 4.05 -4.87 19.48
CA GLY A 209 4.34 -5.78 18.36
C GLY A 209 4.42 -5.12 16.98
N ASP A 210 4.19 -3.80 16.87
CA ASP A 210 4.37 -3.07 15.60
C ASP A 210 5.83 -3.08 15.11
N SER A 211 6.79 -3.26 16.03
CA SER A 211 8.22 -3.40 15.72
C SER A 211 8.54 -4.70 14.95
N MET A 212 7.81 -5.79 15.22
CA MET A 212 8.07 -7.11 14.64
C MET A 212 7.46 -7.28 13.25
N ARG A 213 6.65 -6.32 12.79
CA ARG A 213 6.07 -6.37 11.44
C ARG A 213 7.05 -5.76 10.43
N PRO A 214 7.56 -6.56 9.47
CA PRO A 214 8.39 -6.02 8.40
C PRO A 214 7.56 -5.01 7.58
N ASN A 215 8.21 -3.97 7.09
CA ASN A 215 7.57 -3.04 6.16
C ASN A 215 7.22 -3.80 4.87
N ALA A 216 6.11 -3.40 4.22
CA ALA A 216 5.74 -3.97 2.93
C ALA A 216 6.85 -3.78 1.89
N TRP A 217 7.00 -4.74 0.98
CA TRP A 217 8.00 -4.70 -0.11
C TRP A 217 7.88 -3.45 -1.00
N LEU A 218 6.68 -2.83 -1.03
CA LEU A 218 6.40 -1.54 -1.66
C LEU A 218 7.36 -0.42 -1.21
N TRP A 219 7.84 -0.47 0.04
CA TRP A 219 8.80 0.48 0.60
C TRP A 219 10.25 0.08 0.33
N GLY A 220 10.47 -1.06 -0.31
CA GLY A 220 11.72 -1.38 -0.98
C GLY A 220 11.98 -0.38 -2.10
N ALA A 221 13.25 -0.20 -2.40
CA ALA A 221 13.73 0.76 -3.37
C ALA A 221 13.25 0.34 -4.77
N LEU A 222 12.05 0.76 -5.20
CA LEU A 222 11.63 0.66 -6.60
C LEU A 222 12.54 1.54 -7.47
N LYS A 223 13.45 0.88 -8.17
CA LYS A 223 14.36 1.45 -9.14
C LYS A 223 13.63 2.43 -10.09
N PRO A 224 14.05 3.70 -10.16
CA PRO A 224 13.62 4.58 -11.23
C PRO A 224 14.16 4.06 -12.57
N GLU A 225 13.30 3.96 -13.58
CA GLU A 225 13.72 3.54 -14.92
C GLU A 225 14.63 4.59 -15.58
N GLY A 226 15.61 4.12 -16.37
CA GLY A 226 16.48 4.99 -17.17
C GLY A 226 17.67 5.60 -16.43
N LEU A 227 17.91 5.23 -15.16
CA LEU A 227 19.14 5.62 -14.45
C LEU A 227 20.35 4.83 -14.97
N ASP A 228 21.50 5.51 -15.06
CA ASP A 228 22.77 4.82 -15.18
C ASP A 228 23.10 4.05 -13.87
N ALA A 229 24.01 3.09 -13.96
CA ALA A 229 24.35 2.24 -12.82
C ALA A 229 24.90 3.03 -11.61
N SER A 230 25.52 4.20 -11.83
CA SER A 230 26.05 5.04 -10.75
C SER A 230 24.93 5.79 -10.03
N ALA A 231 24.01 6.39 -10.79
CA ALA A 231 22.85 7.09 -10.27
C ALA A 231 21.86 6.13 -9.57
N GLU A 232 21.77 4.89 -10.06
CA GLU A 232 21.03 3.81 -9.41
C GLU A 232 21.60 3.47 -8.03
N GLU A 233 22.92 3.29 -7.93
CA GLU A 233 23.60 3.01 -6.65
C GLU A 233 23.40 4.17 -5.66
N GLU A 234 23.55 5.42 -6.11
CA GLU A 234 23.30 6.62 -5.30
C GLU A 234 21.86 6.67 -4.79
N TRP A 235 20.88 6.39 -5.65
CA TRP A 235 19.48 6.39 -5.28
C TRP A 235 19.16 5.28 -4.25
N ILE A 236 19.65 4.06 -4.47
CA ILE A 236 19.49 2.94 -3.54
C ILE A 236 20.14 3.28 -2.18
N MET A 237 21.32 3.88 -2.20
CA MET A 237 22.02 4.29 -0.99
C MET A 237 21.25 5.37 -0.22
N GLU A 238 20.64 6.32 -0.93
CA GLU A 238 19.82 7.36 -0.32
C GLU A 238 18.53 6.78 0.29
N VAL A 239 17.85 5.87 -0.41
CA VAL A 239 16.67 5.16 0.13
C VAL A 239 17.04 4.35 1.37
N LYS A 240 18.16 3.61 1.33
CA LYS A 240 18.69 2.88 2.50
C LYS A 240 19.04 3.81 3.65
N ARG A 241 19.61 4.98 3.38
CA ARG A 241 19.95 6.00 4.39
C ARG A 241 18.70 6.53 5.09
N VAL A 242 17.66 6.89 4.33
CA VAL A 242 16.37 7.35 4.89
C VAL A 242 15.72 6.25 5.72
N LYS A 243 15.67 5.02 5.19
CA LYS A 243 15.15 3.87 5.94
C LYS A 243 15.93 3.65 7.24
N TRP A 244 17.26 3.69 7.18
CA TRP A 244 18.11 3.53 8.35
C TRP A 244 17.83 4.62 9.40
N MET A 245 17.69 5.88 8.97
CA MET A 245 17.36 6.98 9.90
C MET A 245 16.02 6.76 10.60
N HIS A 246 15.00 6.26 9.88
CA HIS A 246 13.70 5.93 10.47
C HIS A 246 13.80 4.75 11.44
N ASP A 247 14.45 3.65 11.03
CA ASP A 247 14.61 2.46 11.87
C ASP A 247 15.46 2.78 13.11
N HIS A 248 16.46 3.65 12.98
CA HIS A 248 17.29 4.11 14.08
C HIS A 248 16.52 5.02 15.05
N ALA A 249 15.75 5.98 14.53
CA ALA A 249 14.87 6.80 15.37
C ALA A 249 13.81 5.95 16.11
N ASP A 250 13.33 4.89 15.47
CA ASP A 250 12.42 3.92 16.09
C ASP A 250 13.11 3.13 17.21
N LEU A 251 14.35 2.68 16.99
CA LEU A 251 15.16 2.02 18.01
C LEU A 251 15.41 2.94 19.21
N ASP A 252 15.80 4.19 18.97
CA ASP A 252 16.05 5.19 20.02
C ASP A 252 14.79 5.44 20.84
N ARG A 253 13.64 5.64 20.18
CA ARG A 253 12.36 5.81 20.85
C ARG A 253 11.97 4.59 21.67
N TRP A 254 12.16 3.38 21.17
CA TRP A 254 11.86 2.18 21.95
C TRP A 254 12.78 2.02 23.14
N THR A 255 14.04 2.40 23.00
CA THR A 255 14.99 2.42 24.10
C THR A 255 14.51 3.40 25.18
N GLU A 256 14.09 4.60 24.79
CA GLU A 256 13.48 5.58 25.70
C GLU A 256 12.21 5.05 26.36
N GLU A 257 11.29 4.42 25.61
CA GLU A 257 10.05 3.85 26.17
C GLU A 257 10.33 2.75 27.20
N VAL A 258 11.35 1.92 26.99
CA VAL A 258 11.78 0.90 27.97
C VAL A 258 12.35 1.55 29.22
N GLU A 259 13.25 2.52 29.07
CA GLU A 259 13.84 3.27 30.19
C GLU A 259 12.75 4.00 31.00
N LEU A 260 11.79 4.63 30.33
CA LEU A 260 10.65 5.30 30.95
C LEU A 260 9.77 4.34 31.75
N LEU A 261 9.51 3.13 31.24
CA LEU A 261 8.72 2.12 31.96
C LEU A 261 9.43 1.65 33.23
N GLU A 262 10.75 1.46 33.18
CA GLU A 262 11.54 1.08 34.35
C GLU A 262 11.52 2.18 35.42
N GLU A 263 11.64 3.44 35.01
CA GLU A 263 11.55 4.60 35.88
C GLU A 263 10.14 4.80 36.45
N GLU A 264 9.10 4.67 35.63
CA GLU A 264 7.71 4.81 36.06
C GLU A 264 7.37 3.77 37.14
N ARG A 265 7.81 2.52 36.95
CA ARG A 265 7.68 1.46 37.97
C ARG A 265 8.30 1.88 39.30
N GLN A 266 9.56 2.35 39.28
CA GLN A 266 10.26 2.78 40.49
C GLN A 266 9.53 3.93 41.19
N ARG A 267 9.06 4.91 40.41
CA ARG A 267 8.33 6.07 40.93
C ARG A 267 7.00 5.69 41.55
N VAL A 268 6.25 4.78 40.95
CA VAL A 268 4.98 4.28 41.49
C VAL A 268 5.20 3.58 42.84
N GLU A 269 6.21 2.71 42.94
CA GLU A 269 6.56 2.05 44.20
C GLU A 269 6.90 3.07 45.30
N VAL A 270 7.82 4.00 45.00
CA VAL A 270 8.26 5.04 45.96
C VAL A 270 7.09 5.94 46.35
N SER A 271 6.21 6.30 45.42
CA SER A 271 5.03 7.11 45.67
C SER A 271 4.06 6.44 46.64
N HIS A 272 3.77 5.15 46.42
CA HIS A 272 2.93 4.37 47.34
C HIS A 272 3.54 4.25 48.73
N ARG A 273 4.84 3.95 48.83
CA ARG A 273 5.55 3.90 50.12
C ARG A 273 5.51 5.25 50.86
N ARG A 274 5.82 6.35 50.17
CA ARG A 274 5.76 7.70 50.75
C ARG A 274 4.36 8.07 51.23
N THR A 275 3.34 7.68 50.46
CA THR A 275 1.95 7.93 50.84
C THR A 275 1.57 7.10 52.08
N ALA A 276 1.98 5.83 52.14
CA ALA A 276 1.81 5.00 53.32
C ALA A 276 2.47 5.60 54.57
N ASP A 277 3.69 6.11 54.45
CA ASP A 277 4.42 6.76 55.55
C ASP A 277 3.73 8.05 55.99
N ALA A 278 3.24 8.86 55.05
CA ALA A 278 2.48 10.08 55.37
C ALA A 278 1.21 9.77 56.17
N TRP A 279 0.47 8.72 55.80
CA TRP A 279 -0.70 8.28 56.58
C TRP A 279 -0.34 7.78 57.99
N VAL A 280 0.81 7.10 58.15
CA VAL A 280 1.30 6.68 59.48
C VAL A 280 1.70 7.89 60.32
N GLN A 281 2.35 8.89 59.72
CA GLN A 281 2.72 10.12 60.43
C GLN A 281 1.48 10.88 60.89
N MET A 282 0.46 10.99 60.04
CA MET A 282 -0.83 11.58 60.44
C MET A 282 -1.44 10.81 61.60
N ALA A 283 -1.49 9.47 61.54
CA ALA A 283 -2.07 8.64 62.61
C ALA A 283 -1.35 8.78 63.97
N LYS A 284 -0.08 9.20 63.97
CA LYS A 284 0.74 9.42 65.18
C LYS A 284 0.59 10.83 65.77
N CYS A 285 -0.10 11.74 65.08
CA CYS A 285 -0.31 13.10 65.57
C CYS A 285 -1.27 13.09 66.77
N SER A 286 -0.92 13.81 67.84
CA SER A 286 -1.58 13.76 69.16
C SER A 286 -3.03 14.23 69.16
N ASP A 287 -3.44 14.99 68.15
CA ASP A 287 -4.73 15.70 68.14
C ASP A 287 -5.84 14.92 67.41
N ILE A 288 -5.57 13.67 67.01
CA ILE A 288 -6.48 12.88 66.17
C ILE A 288 -7.30 11.90 67.02
N GLN A 289 -8.61 11.87 66.78
CA GLN A 289 -9.53 10.91 67.40
C GLN A 289 -9.16 9.46 67.04
N THR A 290 -9.34 8.53 67.98
CA THR A 290 -8.98 7.11 67.83
C THR A 290 -9.51 6.47 66.55
N GLY A 291 -10.74 6.79 66.13
CA GLY A 291 -11.34 6.27 64.89
C GLY A 291 -10.64 6.77 63.62
N ALA A 292 -10.24 8.04 63.59
CA ALA A 292 -9.50 8.62 62.46
C ALA A 292 -8.06 8.07 62.38
N ALA A 293 -7.42 7.83 63.53
CA ALA A 293 -6.13 7.16 63.58
C ALA A 293 -6.20 5.72 63.04
N ALA A 294 -7.22 4.95 63.45
CA ALA A 294 -7.45 3.60 62.93
C ALA A 294 -7.68 3.58 61.40
N TYR A 295 -8.43 4.55 60.88
CA TYR A 295 -8.62 4.70 59.43
C TYR A 295 -7.30 5.03 58.71
N ALA A 296 -6.50 5.95 59.23
CA ALA A 296 -5.20 6.29 58.65
C ALA A 296 -4.25 5.09 58.58
N TYR A 297 -4.20 4.25 59.63
CA TYR A 297 -3.43 2.99 59.59
C TYR A 297 -3.96 2.02 58.52
N LYS A 298 -5.28 1.89 58.37
CA LYS A 298 -5.87 1.06 57.30
C LYS A 298 -5.44 1.55 55.92
N VAL A 299 -5.49 2.86 55.67
CA VAL A 299 -5.11 3.43 54.37
C VAL A 299 -3.61 3.24 54.10
N SER A 300 -2.77 3.40 55.12
CA SER A 300 -1.35 3.09 55.02
C SER A 300 -1.10 1.63 54.59
N ASP A 301 -1.77 0.66 55.24
CA ASP A 301 -1.67 -0.76 54.89
C ASP A 301 -2.10 -1.04 53.44
N VAL A 302 -3.13 -0.35 52.94
CA VAL A 302 -3.54 -0.43 51.52
C VAL A 302 -2.42 0.02 50.59
N TYR A 303 -1.77 1.16 50.87
CA TYR A 303 -0.67 1.65 50.03
C TYR A 303 0.58 0.76 50.11
N VAL A 304 0.88 0.17 51.27
CA VAL A 304 1.95 -0.85 51.38
C VAL A 304 1.65 -2.05 50.50
N LYS A 305 0.39 -2.54 50.52
CA LYS A 305 -0.03 -3.64 49.66
C LYS A 305 0.07 -3.31 48.18
N LEU A 306 -0.31 -2.10 47.77
CA LEU A 306 -0.17 -1.64 46.39
C LEU A 306 1.30 -1.61 45.95
N ALA A 307 2.21 -1.10 46.79
CA ALA A 307 3.64 -1.12 46.50
C ALA A 307 4.18 -2.56 46.31
N ASN A 308 3.75 -3.50 47.16
CA ASN A 308 4.15 -4.90 47.05
C ASN A 308 3.58 -5.57 45.77
N ASP A 309 2.31 -5.32 45.42
CA ASP A 309 1.70 -5.85 44.19
C ASP A 309 2.42 -5.34 42.94
N CYS A 310 2.86 -4.07 42.91
CA CYS A 310 3.69 -3.54 41.84
C CYS A 310 4.99 -4.34 41.64
N ILE A 311 5.69 -4.66 42.73
CA ILE A 311 6.94 -5.44 42.70
C ILE A 311 6.67 -6.88 42.23
N GLU A 312 5.62 -7.52 42.74
CA GLU A 312 5.27 -8.89 42.36
C GLU A 312 4.93 -9.02 40.88
N ARG A 313 4.09 -8.10 40.36
CA ARG A 313 3.74 -8.07 38.94
C ARG A 313 4.94 -7.83 38.04
N TRP A 314 5.86 -6.96 38.46
CA TRP A 314 7.10 -6.72 37.73
C TRP A 314 7.99 -7.95 37.66
N ASN A 315 8.24 -8.60 38.81
CA ASN A 315 9.03 -9.83 38.86
C ASN A 315 8.42 -10.95 38.03
N LYS A 316 7.08 -11.04 38.00
CA LYS A 316 6.36 -11.98 37.13
C LYS A 316 6.58 -11.67 35.65
N ALA A 317 6.59 -10.38 35.27
CA ALA A 317 6.87 -9.97 33.90
C ALA A 317 8.32 -10.27 33.48
N LEU A 318 9.30 -9.99 34.35
CA LEU A 318 10.72 -10.31 34.09
C LEU A 318 10.93 -11.81 33.85
N LYS A 319 10.36 -12.67 34.71
CA LYS A 319 10.43 -14.13 34.51
C LYS A 319 9.82 -14.59 33.19
N LYS A 320 8.76 -13.93 32.73
CA LYS A 320 8.14 -14.21 31.44
C LYS A 320 9.07 -13.84 30.28
N ILE A 321 9.75 -12.69 30.38
CA ILE A 321 10.71 -12.24 29.36
C ILE A 321 11.91 -13.20 29.28
N GLU A 322 12.45 -13.62 30.42
CA GLU A 322 13.53 -14.62 30.48
C GLU A 322 13.10 -15.94 29.84
N GLY A 323 11.91 -16.44 30.17
CA GLY A 323 11.37 -17.66 29.56
C GLY A 323 11.17 -17.55 28.05
N ASN A 324 10.68 -16.40 27.55
CA ASN A 324 10.54 -16.17 26.11
C ASN A 324 11.90 -16.17 25.39
N ARG A 325 12.93 -15.52 25.96
CA ARG A 325 14.29 -15.52 25.39
C ARG A 325 14.92 -16.90 25.36
N GLU A 326 14.68 -17.73 26.38
CA GLU A 326 15.15 -19.11 26.39
C GLU A 326 14.44 -19.96 25.33
N GLN A 327 13.16 -19.70 25.08
CA GLN A 327 12.40 -20.37 24.03
C GLN A 327 12.89 -19.95 22.64
N GLU A 328 13.07 -18.65 22.39
CA GLU A 328 13.61 -18.13 21.12
C GLU A 328 14.97 -18.74 20.80
N LYS A 329 15.88 -18.82 21.79
CA LYS A 329 17.19 -19.47 21.60
C LYS A 329 17.10 -20.95 21.22
N ARG A 330 16.14 -21.68 21.80
CA ARG A 330 15.93 -23.10 21.44
C ARG A 330 15.37 -23.23 20.03
N GLU A 331 14.46 -22.35 19.63
CA GLU A 331 13.90 -22.32 18.27
C GLU A 331 14.98 -21.97 17.24
N GLU A 332 15.92 -21.07 17.57
CA GLU A 332 17.09 -20.77 16.75
C GLU A 332 18.05 -21.98 16.64
N GLU A 333 18.35 -22.67 17.74
CA GLU A 333 19.19 -23.88 17.75
C GLU A 333 18.56 -25.08 17.02
N GLU A 334 17.23 -25.17 16.92
CA GLU A 334 16.53 -26.21 16.15
C GLU A 334 16.47 -25.91 14.64
N LEU A 335 16.74 -24.67 14.23
CA LEU A 335 16.75 -24.24 12.83
C LEU A 335 18.15 -24.30 12.17
N GLU A 336 19.23 -24.44 12.95
CA GLU A 336 20.61 -24.66 12.48
C GLU A 336 20.97 -26.15 12.26
#